data_AF-A0A7V2WE60-F1
#
_entry.id   AF-A0A7V2WE60-F1
#
_cell.length_a   1.000
_cell.length_b   1.000
_cell.length_c   1.000
_cell.angle_alpha   90.00
_cell.angle_beta   90.00
_cell.angle_gamma   90.00
#
_symmetry.space_group_name_H-M   'P 1'
#
loop_
_entity.id
_entity.type
_entity.pdbx_description
1 polymer ?
#
loop_
_entity_poly.entity_id
_entity_poly.type
_entity_poly.pdbx_seq_one_letter_code
_entity_poly.pdbx_strand_id
1 'polypeptide(L)'
;MKKSNLINTLRTFEKKELRNLHKWLLSPAHNQREDVVALFDYLATGTHLFSEKHLAKPKAFHAVYPGKTFSDAEMRQVMHFLFRVVEAFLVYQELLADEVKVQVTLAKVYRQRQLPKLFKRAMDSGWKTQAKQPTRNSQFYENEMLLQYEQYSYLSGLGRNVPLNLQEVSDANDVAFLANKLRLGCIMLSHQAVFKTEYQFHFLDDLLKFLESHLSYLDIPAISIYYFSFKAISEKESEGHFQELKKRIQQHSDLFPPDEIRVILLLAVNYCIGQVNAGKDAYFRETFELYELGMSKDVFLENGVLSRFTFGNAIRIALNLKEFRWVEELIESEGAHLEDKHRENYVQFY
;
A
#
# COMPACT_ATOMS: atom_id res chain seq x y z
N MET A 1 19.67 23.04 10.91
CA MET A 1 18.60 22.50 10.02
C MET A 1 17.97 21.20 10.52
N LYS A 2 18.27 20.73 11.75
CA LYS A 2 17.83 19.42 12.25
C LYS A 2 16.33 19.10 12.11
N LYS A 3 15.46 20.08 12.37
CA LYS A 3 13.99 19.90 12.36
C LYS A 3 13.33 20.30 11.03
N SER A 4 14.10 20.51 9.96
CA SER A 4 13.52 20.85 8.65
C SER A 4 13.00 19.60 7.95
N ASN A 5 11.93 19.76 7.16
CA ASN A 5 11.37 18.70 6.31
C ASN A 5 12.44 18.03 5.45
N LEU A 6 13.37 18.79 4.86
CA LEU A 6 14.52 18.26 4.12
C LEU A 6 15.28 17.16 4.87
N ILE A 7 15.64 17.39 6.14
CA ILE A 7 16.43 16.44 6.92
C ILE A 7 15.56 15.25 7.34
N ASN A 8 14.30 15.50 7.71
CA ASN A 8 13.38 14.42 8.07
C ASN A 8 13.17 13.48 6.88
N THR A 9 12.96 14.02 5.68
CA THR A 9 12.82 13.25 4.44
C THR A 9 14.11 12.51 4.08
N LEU A 10 15.27 13.17 4.03
CA LEU A 10 16.53 12.50 3.67
C LEU A 10 16.91 11.35 4.63
N ARG A 11 16.43 11.37 5.87
CA ARG A 11 16.66 10.29 6.84
C ARG A 11 15.84 9.03 6.57
N THR A 12 14.76 9.12 5.79
CA THR A 12 13.97 7.94 5.42
C THR A 12 14.61 7.17 4.27
N PHE A 13 15.59 7.76 3.57
CA PHE A 13 16.19 7.16 2.39
C PHE A 13 17.13 6.03 2.76
N GLU A 14 17.01 4.93 2.05
CA GLU A 14 18.02 3.88 2.09
C GLU A 14 19.29 4.28 1.32
N LYS A 15 20.39 3.55 1.55
CA LYS A 15 21.67 3.77 0.85
C LYS A 15 21.53 3.71 -0.68
N LYS A 16 20.62 2.88 -1.20
CA LYS A 16 20.37 2.79 -2.65
C LYS A 16 19.67 4.05 -3.16
N GLU A 17 18.69 4.57 -2.42
CA GLU A 17 17.94 5.76 -2.78
C GLU A 17 18.81 7.01 -2.73
N LEU A 18 19.64 7.18 -1.70
CA LEU A 18 20.61 8.29 -1.63
C LEU A 18 21.55 8.30 -2.85
N ARG A 19 22.02 7.12 -3.29
CA ARG A 19 22.86 7.02 -4.49
C ARG A 19 22.10 7.40 -5.77
N ASN A 20 20.83 7.04 -5.88
CA ASN A 20 20.02 7.38 -7.05
C ASN A 20 19.63 8.87 -7.06
N LEU A 21 19.27 9.43 -5.90
CA LEU A 21 19.05 10.86 -5.71
C LEU A 21 20.31 11.66 -6.07
N HIS A 22 21.50 11.16 -5.73
CA HIS A 22 22.74 11.82 -6.13
C HIS A 22 22.87 11.89 -7.67
N LYS A 23 22.63 10.78 -8.38
CA LYS A 23 22.64 10.78 -9.86
C LYS A 23 21.60 11.74 -10.44
N TRP A 24 20.43 11.82 -9.81
CA TRP A 24 19.36 12.74 -10.18
C TRP A 24 19.78 14.22 -10.00
N LEU A 25 20.41 14.54 -8.87
CA LEU A 25 20.93 15.87 -8.54
C LEU A 25 22.05 16.33 -9.48
N LEU A 26 22.86 15.40 -9.98
CA LEU A 26 23.92 15.68 -10.95
C LEU A 26 23.39 15.85 -12.39
N SER A 27 22.13 15.48 -12.65
CA SER A 27 21.52 15.64 -13.97
C SER A 27 21.11 17.10 -14.22
N PRO A 28 21.64 17.75 -15.27
CA PRO A 28 21.24 19.12 -15.64
C PRO A 28 19.76 19.28 -15.97
N ALA A 29 19.05 18.17 -16.25
CA ALA A 29 17.61 18.15 -16.49
C ALA A 29 16.79 18.40 -15.23
N HIS A 30 17.36 18.18 -14.03
CA HIS A 30 16.65 18.27 -12.75
C HIS A 30 17.26 19.30 -11.80
N ASN A 31 18.56 19.57 -11.93
CA ASN A 31 19.26 20.57 -11.14
C ASN A 31 20.43 21.17 -11.93
N GLN A 32 20.58 22.49 -11.88
CA GLN A 32 21.69 23.24 -12.47
C GLN A 32 22.52 23.97 -11.41
N ARG A 33 22.17 23.84 -10.14
CA ARG A 33 22.81 24.54 -9.02
C ARG A 33 23.88 23.66 -8.37
N GLU A 34 25.14 24.08 -8.46
CA GLU A 34 26.26 23.39 -7.82
C GLU A 34 26.17 23.41 -6.29
N ASP A 35 25.67 24.51 -5.71
CA ASP A 35 25.52 24.64 -4.26
C ASP A 35 24.50 23.65 -3.67
N VAL A 36 23.48 23.28 -4.45
CA VAL A 36 22.50 22.25 -4.10
C VAL A 36 23.16 20.86 -4.04
N VAL A 37 24.04 20.55 -5.02
CA VAL A 37 24.82 19.31 -5.03
C VAL A 37 25.78 19.29 -3.84
N ALA A 38 26.52 20.37 -3.61
CA ALA A 38 27.47 20.49 -2.50
C ALA A 38 26.80 20.31 -1.14
N LEU A 39 25.58 20.84 -0.96
CA LEU A 39 24.81 20.62 0.26
C LEU A 39 24.42 19.15 0.42
N PHE A 40 23.95 18.51 -0.66
CA PHE A 40 23.61 17.10 -0.62
C PHE A 40 24.82 16.22 -0.27
N ASP A 41 25.96 16.43 -0.92
CA ASP A 41 27.19 15.68 -0.67
C ASP A 41 27.67 15.83 0.78
N TYR A 42 27.62 17.06 1.29
CA TYR A 42 27.94 17.32 2.69
C TYR A 42 26.99 16.55 3.63
N LEU A 43 25.68 16.53 3.36
CA LEU A 43 24.72 15.83 4.20
C LEU A 43 24.87 14.30 4.10
N ALA A 44 25.07 13.76 2.89
CA ALA A 44 25.18 12.34 2.63
C ALA A 44 26.51 11.71 3.12
N THR A 45 27.47 12.54 3.55
CA THR A 45 28.77 12.07 4.04
C THR A 45 28.66 11.40 5.42
N GLY A 46 29.10 10.15 5.50
CA GLY A 46 29.24 9.41 6.77
C GLY A 46 27.96 9.43 7.60
N THR A 47 28.04 10.00 8.80
CA THR A 47 26.90 10.12 9.74
C THR A 47 26.32 11.53 9.81
N HIS A 48 26.64 12.42 8.86
CA HIS A 48 26.28 13.84 8.94
C HIS A 48 24.76 14.07 9.05
N LEU A 49 23.93 13.32 8.31
CA LEU A 49 22.46 13.34 8.42
C LEU A 49 21.93 13.05 9.83
N PHE A 50 22.69 12.33 10.66
CA PHE A 50 22.29 11.92 12.00
C PHE A 50 23.03 12.68 13.11
N SER A 51 24.02 13.52 12.76
CA SER A 51 24.81 14.27 13.73
C SER A 51 24.35 15.72 13.88
N GLU A 52 23.94 16.12 15.08
CA GLU A 52 23.48 17.50 15.35
C GLU A 52 24.54 18.55 15.02
N LYS A 53 25.80 18.27 15.35
CA LYS A 53 26.95 19.13 15.05
C LYS A 53 27.06 19.42 13.56
N HIS A 54 26.82 18.42 12.72
CA HIS A 54 26.92 18.54 11.27
C HIS A 54 25.70 19.24 10.66
N LEU A 55 24.54 19.15 11.31
CA LEU A 55 23.31 19.84 10.90
C LEU A 55 23.21 21.29 11.40
N ALA A 56 24.24 21.82 12.08
CA ALA A 56 24.32 23.23 12.38
C ALA A 56 24.45 24.03 11.07
N LYS A 57 23.53 24.99 10.84
CA LYS A 57 23.50 25.78 9.60
C LYS A 57 24.85 26.45 9.27
N PRO A 58 25.56 27.09 10.23
CA PRO A 58 26.87 27.66 9.94
C PRO A 58 27.87 26.63 9.44
N LYS A 59 27.90 25.43 10.02
CA LYS A 59 28.86 24.39 9.63
C LYS A 59 28.58 23.86 8.21
N ALA A 60 27.32 23.57 7.91
CA ALA A 60 26.92 23.16 6.56
C ALA A 60 27.18 24.28 5.54
N PHE A 61 26.91 25.54 5.89
CA PHE A 61 27.15 26.68 5.01
C PHE A 61 28.60 26.81 4.58
N HIS A 62 29.56 26.64 5.49
CA HIS A 62 30.98 26.70 5.14
C HIS A 62 31.43 25.55 4.24
N ALA A 63 30.77 24.40 4.31
CA ALA A 63 31.01 23.30 3.38
C ALA A 63 30.45 23.59 1.98
N VAL A 64 29.29 24.25 1.90
CA VAL A 64 28.63 24.61 0.63
C VAL A 64 29.28 25.82 -0.04
N TYR A 65 29.68 26.83 0.75
CA TYR A 65 30.27 28.07 0.28
C TYR A 65 31.62 28.34 0.97
N PRO A 66 32.70 27.66 0.55
CA PRO A 66 34.03 27.86 1.12
C PRO A 66 34.46 29.33 1.06
N GLY A 67 34.94 29.87 2.18
CA GLY A 67 35.44 31.25 2.27
C GLY A 67 34.37 32.35 2.37
N LYS A 68 33.08 32.04 2.30
CA LYS A 68 32.01 33.02 2.52
C LYS A 68 31.62 33.15 4.00
N THR A 69 31.32 34.37 4.43
CA THR A 69 30.70 34.62 5.74
C THR A 69 29.30 34.01 5.80
N PHE A 70 28.94 33.42 6.93
CA PHE A 70 27.65 32.76 7.09
C PHE A 70 26.47 33.68 6.78
N SER A 71 25.60 33.23 5.86
CA SER A 71 24.34 33.88 5.51
C SER A 71 23.18 32.90 5.71
N ASP A 72 22.30 33.20 6.67
CA ASP A 72 21.13 32.35 6.92
C ASP A 72 20.13 32.41 5.75
N ALA A 73 20.08 33.51 5.00
CA ALA A 73 19.23 33.66 3.83
C ALA A 73 19.69 32.73 2.68
N GLU A 74 20.98 32.76 2.34
CA GLU A 74 21.56 31.87 1.32
C GLU A 74 21.44 30.40 1.76
N MET A 75 21.70 30.09 3.03
CA MET A 75 21.52 28.73 3.56
C MET A 75 20.08 28.24 3.42
N ARG A 76 19.09 29.08 3.75
CA ARG A 76 17.67 28.75 3.57
C ARG A 76 17.32 28.54 2.11
N GLN A 77 17.88 29.36 1.22
CA GLN A 77 17.67 29.25 -0.21
C GLN A 77 18.19 27.90 -0.74
N VAL A 78 19.44 27.54 -0.49
CA VAL A 78 19.99 26.25 -0.96
C VAL A 78 19.26 25.06 -0.37
N MET A 79 18.83 25.13 0.91
CA MET A 79 17.98 24.10 1.50
C MET A 79 16.64 23.95 0.79
N HIS A 80 16.00 25.07 0.43
CA HIS A 80 14.74 25.06 -0.32
C HIS A 80 14.90 24.41 -1.70
N PHE A 81 15.95 24.77 -2.44
CA PHE A 81 16.21 24.17 -3.75
C PHE A 81 16.55 22.69 -3.65
N LEU A 82 17.38 22.28 -2.68
CA LEU A 82 17.65 20.86 -2.46
C LEU A 82 16.37 20.10 -2.14
N PHE A 83 15.51 20.64 -1.26
CA PHE A 83 14.27 19.97 -0.90
C PHE A 83 13.32 19.81 -2.09
N ARG A 84 13.20 20.83 -2.96
CA ARG A 84 12.42 20.72 -4.20
C ARG A 84 12.93 19.60 -5.12
N VAL A 85 14.25 19.41 -5.22
CA VAL A 85 14.82 18.32 -6.03
C VAL A 85 14.55 16.96 -5.40
N VAL A 86 14.63 16.86 -4.07
CA VAL A 86 14.26 15.65 -3.31
C VAL A 86 12.80 15.26 -3.53
N GLU A 87 11.87 16.23 -3.43
CA GLU A 87 10.44 15.99 -3.67
C GLU A 87 10.19 15.53 -5.11
N ALA A 88 10.81 16.18 -6.10
CA ALA A 88 10.70 15.78 -7.50
C ALA A 88 11.24 14.36 -7.76
N PHE A 89 12.31 13.98 -7.08
CA PHE A 89 12.87 12.62 -7.16
C PHE A 89 11.93 11.57 -6.55
N LEU A 90 11.33 11.86 -5.38
CA LEU A 90 10.34 10.96 -4.76
C LEU A 90 9.11 10.76 -5.65
N VAL A 91 8.58 11.84 -6.23
CA VAL A 91 7.48 11.74 -7.20
C VAL A 91 7.89 10.91 -8.42
N TYR A 92 9.11 11.11 -8.93
CA TYR A 92 9.61 10.30 -10.05
C TYR A 92 9.71 8.81 -9.70
N GLN A 93 10.20 8.46 -8.52
CA GLN A 93 10.25 7.07 -8.06
C GLN A 93 8.83 6.47 -7.98
N GLU A 94 7.90 7.20 -7.38
CA GLU A 94 6.51 6.74 -7.21
C GLU A 94 5.81 6.52 -8.57
N LEU A 95 6.00 7.45 -9.52
CA LEU A 95 5.45 7.31 -10.88
C LEU A 95 6.00 6.10 -11.64
N LEU A 96 7.18 5.61 -11.27
CA LEU A 96 7.81 4.44 -11.87
C LEU A 96 7.55 3.14 -11.12
N ALA A 97 6.91 3.19 -9.94
CA ALA A 97 6.65 2.00 -9.13
C ALA A 97 5.65 1.05 -9.81
N ASP A 98 4.62 1.60 -10.47
CA ASP A 98 3.67 0.81 -11.26
C ASP A 98 4.13 0.70 -12.73
N GLU A 99 4.87 -0.37 -13.01
CA GLU A 99 5.40 -0.64 -14.35
C GLU A 99 4.29 -0.74 -15.43
N VAL A 100 3.07 -1.17 -15.09
CA VAL A 100 1.97 -1.25 -16.06
C VAL A 100 1.50 0.15 -16.42
N LYS A 101 1.27 1.02 -15.43
CA LYS A 101 0.93 2.44 -15.67
C LYS A 101 2.02 3.17 -16.45
N VAL A 102 3.30 2.85 -16.23
CA VAL A 102 4.41 3.37 -17.04
C VAL A 102 4.24 2.97 -18.51
N GLN A 103 3.94 1.70 -18.80
CA GLN A 103 3.74 1.24 -20.18
C GLN A 103 2.49 1.86 -20.83
N VAL A 104 1.37 1.98 -20.11
CA VAL A 104 0.16 2.66 -20.59
C VAL A 104 0.46 4.13 -20.91
N THR A 105 1.18 4.81 -20.02
CA THR A 105 1.56 6.21 -20.22
C THR A 105 2.47 6.36 -21.44
N LEU A 106 3.44 5.45 -21.62
CA LEU A 106 4.31 5.44 -22.78
C LEU A 106 3.55 5.15 -24.08
N ALA A 107 2.59 4.22 -24.06
CA ALA A 107 1.70 3.94 -25.18
C ALA A 107 0.91 5.20 -25.57
N LYS A 108 0.31 5.90 -24.59
CA LYS A 108 -0.36 7.18 -24.81
C LYS A 108 0.54 8.21 -25.49
N VAL A 109 1.80 8.35 -25.05
CA VAL A 109 2.78 9.23 -25.70
C VAL A 109 3.02 8.83 -27.16
N TYR A 110 3.20 7.54 -27.45
CA TYR A 110 3.39 7.06 -28.82
C TYR A 110 2.16 7.26 -29.70
N ARG A 111 0.94 7.06 -29.17
CA ARG A 111 -0.30 7.34 -29.88
C ARG A 111 -0.40 8.82 -30.24
N GLN A 112 -0.18 9.72 -29.27
CA GLN A 112 -0.25 11.17 -29.50
C GLN A 112 0.79 11.65 -30.51
N ARG A 113 1.96 11.01 -30.56
CA ARG A 113 3.02 11.27 -31.54
C ARG A 113 2.84 10.55 -32.87
N GLN A 114 1.75 9.80 -33.07
CA GLN A 114 1.45 9.04 -34.28
C GLN A 114 2.51 7.98 -34.61
N LEU A 115 2.99 7.25 -33.60
CA LEU A 115 4.02 6.21 -33.70
C LEU A 115 3.43 4.81 -33.46
N PRO A 116 2.64 4.25 -34.40
CA PRO A 116 1.81 3.05 -34.16
C PRO A 116 2.60 1.78 -33.86
N LYS A 117 3.79 1.60 -34.44
CA LYS A 117 4.65 0.44 -34.14
C LYS A 117 5.13 0.46 -32.69
N LEU A 118 5.49 1.65 -32.19
CA LEU A 118 5.96 1.83 -30.81
C LEU A 118 4.81 1.75 -29.81
N PHE A 119 3.64 2.29 -30.17
CA PHE A 119 2.40 2.10 -29.42
C PHE A 119 2.14 0.61 -29.14
N LYS A 120 2.07 -0.21 -30.20
CA LYS A 120 1.81 -1.66 -30.07
C LYS A 120 2.83 -2.34 -29.16
N ARG A 121 4.11 -2.02 -29.33
CA ARG A 121 5.18 -2.58 -28.47
C ARG A 121 5.00 -2.20 -26.99
N ALA A 122 4.62 -0.96 -26.70
CA ALA A 122 4.35 -0.52 -25.34
C ALA A 122 3.12 -1.23 -24.75
N MET A 123 2.03 -1.35 -25.52
CA MET A 123 0.84 -2.10 -25.10
C MET A 123 1.14 -3.58 -24.82
N ASP A 124 1.87 -4.24 -25.72
CA ASP A 124 2.28 -5.64 -25.53
C ASP A 124 3.14 -5.80 -24.27
N SER A 125 4.01 -4.83 -23.98
CA SER A 125 4.79 -4.82 -22.75
C SER A 125 3.89 -4.62 -21.53
N GLY A 126 2.93 -3.70 -21.59
CA GLY A 126 1.97 -3.44 -20.52
C GLY A 126 1.15 -4.69 -20.17
N TRP A 127 0.58 -5.38 -21.17
CA TRP A 127 -0.15 -6.63 -20.97
C TRP A 127 0.72 -7.76 -20.40
N LYS A 128 1.97 -7.87 -20.86
CA LYS A 128 2.92 -8.86 -20.31
C LYS A 128 3.30 -8.57 -18.86
N THR A 129 3.51 -7.31 -18.51
CA THR A 129 3.79 -6.90 -17.14
C THR A 129 2.58 -7.14 -16.25
N GLN A 130 1.38 -6.76 -16.71
CA GLN A 130 0.10 -7.01 -16.03
C GLN A 130 -0.07 -8.50 -15.70
N ALA A 131 0.05 -9.38 -16.71
CA ALA A 131 -0.12 -10.82 -16.52
C ALA A 131 0.86 -11.44 -15.50
N LYS A 132 2.04 -10.85 -15.34
CA LYS A 132 3.10 -11.30 -14.42
C LYS A 132 2.97 -10.74 -13.00
N GLN A 133 2.11 -9.75 -12.78
CA GLN A 133 1.89 -9.26 -11.41
C GLN A 133 1.46 -10.44 -10.53
N PRO A 134 2.01 -10.60 -9.32
CA PRO A 134 1.58 -11.67 -8.42
C PRO A 134 0.21 -11.36 -7.80
N THR A 135 -0.12 -10.08 -7.63
CA THR A 135 -1.34 -9.63 -6.97
C THR A 135 -2.55 -9.60 -7.92
N ARG A 136 -3.75 -9.80 -7.36
CA ARG A 136 -5.07 -9.70 -8.01
C ARG A 136 -6.00 -8.83 -7.17
N ASN A 137 -5.45 -7.73 -6.64
CA ASN A 137 -6.19 -6.73 -5.87
C ASN A 137 -6.87 -5.69 -6.78
N SER A 138 -7.48 -4.66 -6.20
CA SER A 138 -8.18 -3.64 -7.00
C SER A 138 -7.24 -2.88 -7.95
N GLN A 139 -5.98 -2.62 -7.56
CA GLN A 139 -5.00 -1.96 -8.42
C GLN A 139 -4.70 -2.76 -9.70
N PHE A 140 -4.66 -4.10 -9.61
CA PHE A 140 -4.52 -4.96 -10.78
C PHE A 140 -5.65 -4.68 -11.79
N TYR A 141 -6.90 -4.67 -11.36
CA TYR A 141 -8.05 -4.46 -12.25
C TYR A 141 -8.16 -3.03 -12.77
N GLU A 142 -7.73 -2.04 -11.98
CA GLU A 142 -7.56 -0.67 -12.50
C GLU A 142 -6.55 -0.59 -13.63
N ASN A 143 -5.43 -1.30 -13.53
CA ASN A 143 -4.41 -1.33 -14.58
C ASN A 143 -4.91 -1.99 -15.86
N GLU A 144 -5.70 -3.06 -15.73
CA GLU A 144 -6.37 -3.69 -16.86
C GLU A 144 -7.36 -2.72 -17.53
N MET A 145 -8.17 -2.01 -16.75
CA MET A 145 -9.05 -0.96 -17.25
C MET A 145 -8.27 0.12 -18.01
N LEU A 146 -7.15 0.60 -17.48
CA LEU A 146 -6.30 1.61 -18.13
C LEU A 146 -5.72 1.11 -19.47
N LEU A 147 -5.29 -0.15 -19.54
CA LEU A 147 -4.83 -0.78 -20.78
C LEU A 147 -5.96 -0.83 -21.82
N GLN A 148 -7.15 -1.26 -21.43
CA GLN A 148 -8.30 -1.34 -22.36
C GLN A 148 -8.69 0.05 -22.89
N TYR A 149 -8.70 1.08 -22.04
CA TYR A 149 -9.01 2.45 -22.45
C TYR A 149 -7.99 3.03 -23.43
N GLU A 150 -6.70 2.78 -23.22
CA GLU A 150 -5.66 3.27 -24.12
C GLU A 150 -5.68 2.52 -25.44
N GLN A 151 -5.98 1.21 -25.44
CA GLN A 151 -6.25 0.44 -26.65
C GLN A 151 -7.44 1.01 -27.44
N TYR A 152 -8.56 1.31 -26.77
CA TYR A 152 -9.72 1.95 -27.38
C TYR A 152 -9.37 3.32 -27.98
N SER A 153 -8.61 4.13 -27.24
CA SER A 153 -8.19 5.46 -27.68
C SER A 153 -7.31 5.40 -28.93
N TYR A 154 -6.53 4.34 -29.10
CA TYR A 154 -5.77 4.08 -30.32
C TYR A 154 -6.67 3.64 -31.47
N LEU A 155 -7.53 2.63 -31.25
CA LEU A 155 -8.41 2.08 -32.29
C LEU A 155 -9.38 3.12 -32.84
N SER A 156 -9.98 3.94 -31.98
CA SER A 156 -10.90 5.01 -32.39
C SER A 156 -10.23 6.08 -33.27
N GLY A 157 -8.91 6.24 -33.18
CA GLY A 157 -8.12 7.12 -34.03
C GLY A 157 -7.78 6.56 -35.41
N LEU A 158 -8.00 5.25 -35.66
CA LEU A 158 -7.64 4.60 -36.94
C LEU A 158 -8.74 4.71 -38.02
N GLY A 159 -9.92 5.20 -37.68
CA GLY A 159 -11.03 5.43 -38.61
C GLY A 159 -12.28 4.60 -38.30
N ARG A 160 -13.39 4.92 -38.98
CA ARG A 160 -14.74 4.44 -38.65
C ARG A 160 -14.99 2.95 -38.89
N ASN A 161 -14.15 2.29 -39.69
CA ASN A 161 -14.33 0.88 -40.06
C ASN A 161 -13.49 -0.07 -39.20
N VAL A 162 -12.78 0.45 -38.18
CA VAL A 162 -11.96 -0.37 -37.28
C VAL A 162 -12.84 -0.85 -36.12
N PRO A 163 -12.93 -2.17 -35.87
CA PRO A 163 -13.62 -2.69 -34.69
C PRO A 163 -13.00 -2.12 -33.41
N LEU A 164 -13.85 -1.66 -32.50
CA LEU A 164 -13.45 -1.09 -31.21
C LEU A 164 -13.61 -2.14 -30.10
N ASN A 165 -12.77 -2.07 -29.06
CA ASN A 165 -12.83 -2.93 -27.87
C ASN A 165 -13.73 -2.35 -26.76
N LEU A 166 -14.91 -1.83 -27.13
CA LEU A 166 -15.78 -1.13 -26.18
C LEU A 166 -16.36 -2.05 -25.10
N GLN A 167 -16.64 -3.31 -25.43
CA GLN A 167 -17.12 -4.28 -24.44
C GLN A 167 -16.03 -4.58 -23.42
N GLU A 168 -14.79 -4.79 -23.88
CA GLU A 168 -13.65 -5.06 -23.01
C GLU A 168 -13.31 -3.86 -22.11
N VAL A 169 -13.50 -2.63 -22.61
CA VAL A 169 -13.40 -1.43 -21.76
C VAL A 169 -14.49 -1.42 -20.69
N SER A 170 -15.74 -1.73 -21.07
CA SER A 170 -16.86 -1.77 -20.13
C SER A 170 -16.64 -2.83 -19.05
N ASP A 171 -16.30 -4.05 -19.43
CA ASP A 171 -16.12 -5.18 -18.52
C ASP A 171 -14.96 -4.92 -17.54
N ALA A 172 -13.83 -4.40 -18.03
CA ALA A 172 -12.69 -4.06 -17.19
C ALA A 172 -13.02 -2.91 -16.22
N ASN A 173 -13.78 -1.92 -16.69
CA ASN A 173 -14.27 -0.82 -15.83
C ASN A 173 -15.22 -1.34 -14.74
N ASP A 174 -16.13 -2.25 -15.08
CA ASP A 174 -17.07 -2.83 -14.13
C ASP A 174 -16.32 -3.60 -13.02
N VAL A 175 -15.37 -4.46 -13.39
CA VAL A 175 -14.55 -5.19 -12.41
C VAL A 175 -13.76 -4.25 -11.51
N ALA A 176 -13.09 -3.24 -12.08
CA ALA A 176 -12.32 -2.27 -11.31
C ALA A 176 -13.23 -1.46 -10.35
N PHE A 177 -14.40 -1.04 -10.82
CA PHE A 177 -15.38 -0.32 -10.01
C PHE A 177 -15.91 -1.18 -8.86
N LEU A 178 -16.34 -2.41 -9.14
CA LEU A 178 -16.86 -3.35 -8.15
C LEU A 178 -15.83 -3.62 -7.05
N ALA A 179 -14.60 -3.96 -7.42
CA ALA A 179 -13.51 -4.23 -6.49
C ALA A 179 -13.21 -3.02 -5.59
N ASN A 180 -13.08 -1.82 -6.17
CA ASN A 180 -12.80 -0.61 -5.42
C ASN A 180 -13.94 -0.20 -4.50
N LYS A 181 -15.19 -0.30 -4.97
CA LYS A 181 -16.36 0.10 -4.21
C LYS A 181 -16.58 -0.81 -2.99
N LEU A 182 -16.40 -2.12 -3.17
CA LEU A 182 -16.44 -3.09 -2.06
C LEU A 182 -15.30 -2.88 -1.07
N ARG A 183 -14.07 -2.67 -1.56
CA ARG A 183 -12.90 -2.37 -0.71
C ARG A 183 -13.16 -1.15 0.17
N LEU A 184 -13.65 -0.06 -0.44
CA LEU A 184 -13.98 1.16 0.29
C LEU A 184 -15.08 0.91 1.33
N GLY A 185 -16.11 0.13 0.99
CA GLY A 185 -17.14 -0.30 1.92
C GLY A 185 -16.58 -1.05 3.14
N CYS A 186 -15.62 -1.96 2.93
CA CYS A 186 -14.95 -2.68 4.01
C CYS A 186 -14.15 -1.75 4.93
N ILE A 187 -13.41 -0.78 4.36
CA ILE A 187 -12.66 0.22 5.12
C ILE A 187 -13.61 1.07 5.98
N MET A 188 -14.73 1.54 5.38
CA MET A 188 -15.75 2.31 6.07
C MET A 188 -16.38 1.52 7.23
N LEU A 189 -16.74 0.25 7.02
CA LEU A 189 -17.25 -0.64 8.08
C LEU A 189 -16.23 -0.83 9.21
N SER A 190 -14.97 -1.09 8.86
CA SER A 190 -13.89 -1.26 9.83
C SER A 190 -13.73 -0.04 10.73
N HIS A 191 -13.71 1.16 10.12
CA HIS A 191 -13.60 2.41 10.85
C HIS A 191 -14.84 2.69 11.72
N GLN A 192 -16.04 2.51 11.18
CA GLN A 192 -17.30 2.72 11.91
C GLN A 192 -17.41 1.85 13.16
N ALA A 193 -16.93 0.60 13.09
CA ALA A 193 -16.92 -0.33 14.22
C ALA A 193 -16.07 0.18 15.42
N VAL A 194 -15.04 1.00 15.16
CA VAL A 194 -14.12 1.49 16.19
C VAL A 194 -14.44 2.93 16.61
N PHE A 195 -14.77 3.81 15.67
CA PHE A 195 -14.77 5.27 15.88
C PHE A 195 -16.15 5.91 16.06
N LYS A 196 -17.22 5.14 16.32
CA LYS A 196 -18.60 5.64 16.49
C LYS A 196 -19.01 6.69 15.44
N THR A 197 -18.52 6.52 14.22
CA THR A 197 -18.77 7.41 13.08
C THR A 197 -19.71 6.69 12.13
N GLU A 198 -20.78 7.34 11.70
CA GLU A 198 -21.71 6.77 10.74
C GLU A 198 -21.35 7.22 9.31
N TYR A 199 -21.27 6.25 8.42
CA TYR A 199 -21.04 6.50 7.00
C TYR A 199 -22.26 6.18 6.14
N GLN A 200 -22.36 6.86 5.01
CA GLN A 200 -23.37 6.57 3.98
C GLN A 200 -22.77 5.70 2.87
N PHE A 201 -23.29 4.50 2.70
CA PHE A 201 -22.81 3.50 1.74
C PHE A 201 -23.50 3.61 0.37
N HIS A 202 -23.72 4.82 -0.15
CA HIS A 202 -24.45 5.04 -1.41
C HIS A 202 -23.97 4.11 -2.55
N PHE A 203 -24.92 3.58 -3.32
CA PHE A 203 -24.74 2.59 -4.40
C PHE A 203 -24.22 1.21 -3.99
N LEU A 204 -23.81 1.01 -2.73
CA LEU A 204 -23.28 -0.28 -2.30
C LEU A 204 -24.38 -1.34 -2.21
N ASP A 205 -25.56 -0.99 -1.71
CA ASP A 205 -26.69 -1.92 -1.60
C ASP A 205 -27.13 -2.44 -2.98
N ASP A 206 -27.19 -1.55 -3.97
CA ASP A 206 -27.54 -1.92 -5.35
C ASP A 206 -26.45 -2.80 -5.99
N LEU A 207 -25.18 -2.49 -5.69
CA LEU A 207 -24.04 -3.30 -6.12
C LEU A 207 -24.09 -4.71 -5.52
N LEU A 208 -24.39 -4.85 -4.22
CA LEU A 208 -24.49 -6.14 -3.57
C LEU A 208 -25.61 -7.00 -4.18
N LYS A 209 -26.78 -6.40 -4.45
CA LYS A 209 -27.89 -7.06 -5.16
C LYS A 209 -27.51 -7.47 -6.58
N PHE A 210 -26.75 -6.62 -7.28
CA PHE A 210 -26.24 -6.94 -8.60
C PHE A 210 -25.34 -8.19 -8.57
N LEU A 211 -24.43 -8.28 -7.60
CA LEU A 211 -23.54 -9.44 -7.44
C LEU A 211 -24.28 -10.73 -7.08
N GLU A 212 -25.36 -10.65 -6.31
CA GLU A 212 -26.23 -11.79 -6.02
C GLU A 212 -26.89 -12.37 -7.28
N SER A 213 -27.12 -11.52 -8.30
CA SER A 213 -27.65 -11.94 -9.60
C SER A 213 -26.57 -12.32 -10.63
N HIS A 214 -25.30 -12.01 -10.36
CA HIS A 214 -24.17 -12.21 -11.29
C HIS A 214 -22.99 -12.87 -10.57
N LEU A 215 -23.20 -14.11 -10.13
CA LEU A 215 -22.25 -14.84 -9.29
C LEU A 215 -20.86 -15.06 -9.94
N SER A 216 -20.73 -14.96 -11.26
CA SER A 216 -19.43 -15.07 -11.96
C SER A 216 -18.44 -13.99 -11.53
N TYR A 217 -18.90 -12.82 -11.07
CA TYR A 217 -18.01 -11.80 -10.50
C TYR A 217 -17.36 -12.26 -9.19
N LEU A 218 -17.94 -13.24 -8.48
CA LEU A 218 -17.37 -13.82 -7.26
C LEU A 218 -16.26 -14.86 -7.54
N ASP A 219 -15.95 -15.14 -8.81
CA ASP A 219 -14.75 -15.88 -9.18
C ASP A 219 -13.50 -14.98 -9.17
N ILE A 220 -13.72 -13.65 -9.17
CA ILE A 220 -12.65 -12.65 -9.16
C ILE A 220 -12.17 -12.46 -7.71
N PRO A 221 -10.88 -12.68 -7.39
CA PRO A 221 -10.37 -12.63 -6.01
C PRO A 221 -10.67 -11.31 -5.29
N ALA A 222 -10.41 -10.17 -5.93
CA ALA A 222 -10.69 -8.85 -5.34
C ALA A 222 -12.17 -8.65 -4.99
N ILE A 223 -13.09 -9.05 -5.88
CA ILE A 223 -14.51 -8.87 -5.65
C ILE A 223 -14.98 -9.82 -4.56
N SER A 224 -14.64 -11.10 -4.66
CA SER A 224 -15.14 -12.13 -3.74
C SER A 224 -14.71 -11.87 -2.30
N ILE A 225 -13.43 -11.57 -2.06
CA ILE A 225 -12.93 -11.38 -0.70
C ILE A 225 -13.57 -10.15 -0.04
N TYR A 226 -13.73 -9.04 -0.77
CA TYR A 226 -14.36 -7.85 -0.22
C TYR A 226 -15.88 -7.99 -0.10
N TYR A 227 -16.53 -8.70 -1.03
CA TYR A 227 -17.96 -9.01 -0.94
C TYR A 227 -18.29 -9.80 0.33
N PHE A 228 -17.59 -10.91 0.57
CA PHE A 228 -17.82 -11.73 1.76
C PHE A 228 -17.34 -11.04 3.03
N SER A 229 -16.29 -10.21 2.97
CA SER A 229 -15.89 -9.34 4.09
C SER A 229 -17.02 -8.40 4.49
N PHE A 230 -17.61 -7.70 3.51
CA PHE A 230 -18.69 -6.77 3.76
C PHE A 230 -19.92 -7.48 4.32
N LYS A 231 -20.38 -8.54 3.65
CA LYS A 231 -21.57 -9.31 4.05
C LYS A 231 -21.43 -9.94 5.43
N ALA A 232 -20.27 -10.51 5.78
CA ALA A 232 -20.05 -11.10 7.10
C ALA A 232 -20.19 -10.07 8.23
N ILE A 233 -19.75 -8.83 8.00
CA ILE A 233 -19.82 -7.75 9.01
C ILE A 233 -21.21 -7.13 9.08
N SER A 234 -21.85 -6.91 7.92
CA SER A 234 -23.16 -6.26 7.84
C SER A 234 -24.31 -7.20 8.24
N GLU A 235 -24.17 -8.50 7.99
CA GLU A 235 -25.20 -9.52 8.21
C GLU A 235 -24.71 -10.58 9.22
N LYS A 236 -24.45 -10.13 10.45
CA LYS A 236 -23.74 -10.94 11.46
C LYS A 236 -24.41 -12.27 11.82
N GLU A 237 -25.71 -12.37 11.61
CA GLU A 237 -26.51 -13.57 11.88
C GLU A 237 -26.31 -14.66 10.81
N SER A 238 -25.83 -14.29 9.63
CA SER A 238 -25.56 -15.22 8.52
C SER A 238 -24.15 -15.78 8.62
N GLU A 239 -24.01 -16.88 9.36
CA GLU A 239 -22.77 -17.66 9.50
C GLU A 239 -22.13 -18.00 8.15
N GLY A 240 -22.95 -18.25 7.12
CA GLY A 240 -22.48 -18.67 5.79
C GLY A 240 -21.54 -17.66 5.12
N HIS A 241 -21.74 -16.35 5.33
CA HIS A 241 -20.86 -15.33 4.75
C HIS A 241 -19.46 -15.33 5.37
N PHE A 242 -19.38 -15.57 6.68
CA PHE A 242 -18.09 -15.68 7.35
C PHE A 242 -17.31 -16.94 6.91
N GLN A 243 -18.00 -18.07 6.79
CA GLN A 243 -17.35 -19.31 6.32
C GLN A 243 -16.80 -19.16 4.89
N GLU A 244 -17.55 -18.51 4.01
CA GLU A 244 -17.06 -18.24 2.66
C GLU A 244 -15.92 -17.21 2.66
N LEU A 245 -15.98 -16.17 3.51
CA LEU A 245 -14.87 -15.24 3.71
C LEU A 245 -13.59 -15.97 4.14
N LYS A 246 -13.66 -16.84 5.15
CA LYS A 246 -12.52 -17.64 5.64
C LYS A 246 -11.90 -18.45 4.51
N LYS A 247 -12.73 -19.12 3.71
CA LYS A 247 -12.30 -19.87 2.53
C LYS A 247 -11.59 -18.96 1.51
N ARG A 248 -12.12 -17.77 1.21
CA ARG A 248 -11.48 -16.82 0.28
C ARG A 248 -10.16 -16.28 0.81
N ILE A 249 -10.04 -16.01 2.11
CA ILE A 249 -8.77 -15.62 2.74
C ILE A 249 -7.73 -16.73 2.55
N GLN A 250 -8.08 -17.98 2.83
CA GLN A 250 -7.18 -19.12 2.65
C GLN A 250 -6.76 -19.30 1.18
N GLN A 251 -7.70 -19.14 0.24
CA GLN A 251 -7.45 -19.35 -1.19
C GLN A 251 -6.69 -18.21 -1.86
N HIS A 252 -6.87 -16.97 -1.40
CA HIS A 252 -6.45 -15.79 -2.15
C HIS A 252 -5.53 -14.84 -1.40
N SER A 253 -5.23 -15.05 -0.12
CA SER A 253 -4.40 -14.12 0.68
C SER A 253 -3.07 -13.75 0.02
N ASP A 254 -2.41 -14.70 -0.66
CA ASP A 254 -1.13 -14.47 -1.36
C ASP A 254 -1.26 -13.63 -2.65
N LEU A 255 -2.50 -13.39 -3.10
CA LEU A 255 -2.81 -12.53 -4.24
C LEU A 255 -3.02 -11.06 -3.83
N PHE A 256 -2.83 -10.70 -2.57
CA PHE A 256 -3.02 -9.33 -2.09
C PHE A 256 -1.75 -8.78 -1.47
N PRO A 257 -1.53 -7.45 -1.56
CA PRO A 257 -0.52 -6.77 -0.76
C PRO A 257 -0.72 -7.03 0.74
N PRO A 258 0.37 -7.15 1.54
CA PRO A 258 0.29 -7.40 2.98
C PRO A 258 -0.62 -6.42 3.74
N ASP A 259 -0.57 -5.13 3.41
CA ASP A 259 -1.39 -4.09 4.02
C ASP A 259 -2.90 -4.28 3.74
N GLU A 260 -3.26 -4.77 2.55
CA GLU A 260 -4.66 -5.02 2.20
C GLU A 260 -5.19 -6.29 2.87
N ILE A 261 -4.44 -7.39 2.85
CA ILE A 261 -4.88 -8.63 3.49
C ILE A 261 -4.94 -8.50 5.01
N ARG A 262 -4.12 -7.63 5.61
CA ARG A 262 -4.21 -7.25 7.02
C ARG A 262 -5.58 -6.68 7.37
N VAL A 263 -6.10 -5.74 6.58
CA VAL A 263 -7.41 -5.12 6.84
C VAL A 263 -8.50 -6.19 6.82
N ILE A 264 -8.43 -7.12 5.85
CA ILE A 264 -9.39 -8.22 5.71
C ILE A 264 -9.30 -9.20 6.91
N LEU A 265 -8.09 -9.59 7.31
CA LEU A 265 -7.88 -10.46 8.47
C LEU A 265 -8.38 -9.81 9.76
N LEU A 266 -8.07 -8.53 9.99
CA LEU A 266 -8.55 -7.82 11.17
C LEU A 266 -10.08 -7.72 11.20
N LEU A 267 -10.72 -7.54 10.04
CA LEU A 267 -12.17 -7.57 9.92
C LEU A 267 -12.75 -8.94 10.30
N ALA A 268 -12.17 -10.03 9.77
CA ALA A 268 -12.60 -11.40 10.09
C ALA A 268 -12.36 -11.75 11.57
N VAL A 269 -11.22 -11.34 12.14
CA VAL A 269 -10.91 -11.49 13.57
C VAL A 269 -11.91 -10.73 14.42
N ASN A 270 -12.22 -9.47 14.07
CA ASN A 270 -13.19 -8.67 14.82
C ASN A 270 -14.60 -9.27 14.78
N TYR A 271 -14.99 -9.87 13.64
CA TYR A 271 -16.22 -10.64 13.55
C TYR A 271 -16.21 -11.80 14.55
N CYS A 272 -15.17 -12.64 14.55
CA CYS A 272 -15.07 -13.78 15.46
C CYS A 272 -15.05 -13.38 16.93
N ILE A 273 -14.33 -12.31 17.29
CA ILE A 273 -14.31 -11.77 18.65
C ILE A 273 -15.71 -11.34 19.08
N GLY A 274 -16.49 -10.74 18.19
CA GLY A 274 -17.90 -10.41 18.44
C GLY A 274 -18.73 -11.65 18.79
N GLN A 275 -18.52 -12.76 18.07
CA GLN A 275 -19.22 -14.03 18.29
C GLN A 275 -18.79 -14.71 19.60
N VAL A 276 -17.49 -14.69 19.92
CA VAL A 276 -16.96 -15.16 21.21
C VAL A 276 -17.57 -14.37 22.37
N ASN A 277 -17.62 -13.05 22.27
CA ASN A 277 -18.24 -12.20 23.30
C ASN A 277 -19.75 -12.45 23.44
N ALA A 278 -20.41 -12.97 22.40
CA ALA A 278 -21.80 -13.41 22.43
C ALA A 278 -21.98 -14.84 22.98
N GLY A 279 -20.91 -15.48 23.48
CA GLY A 279 -20.94 -16.82 24.09
C GLY A 279 -20.87 -17.98 23.08
N LYS A 280 -20.47 -17.73 21.82
CA LYS A 280 -20.30 -18.77 20.80
C LYS A 280 -18.88 -19.34 20.83
N ASP A 281 -18.61 -20.25 21.75
CA ASP A 281 -17.26 -20.79 22.01
C ASP A 281 -16.57 -21.43 20.79
N ALA A 282 -17.35 -21.92 19.80
CA ALA A 282 -16.80 -22.46 18.54
C ALA A 282 -15.86 -21.46 17.83
N TYR A 283 -16.08 -20.16 18.03
CA TYR A 283 -15.30 -19.10 17.41
C TYR A 283 -13.93 -18.84 18.04
N PHE A 284 -13.61 -19.45 19.20
CA PHE A 284 -12.24 -19.37 19.73
C PHE A 284 -11.24 -19.97 18.74
N ARG A 285 -11.54 -21.17 18.20
CA ARG A 285 -10.68 -21.86 17.22
C ARG A 285 -10.58 -21.08 15.92
N GLU A 286 -11.72 -20.57 15.44
CA GLU A 286 -11.77 -19.72 14.24
C GLU A 286 -10.90 -18.47 14.37
N THR A 287 -10.98 -17.78 15.52
CA THR A 287 -10.16 -16.60 15.80
C THR A 287 -8.67 -16.94 15.85
N PHE A 288 -8.32 -18.07 16.48
CA PHE A 288 -6.94 -18.53 16.59
C PHE A 288 -6.31 -18.80 15.23
N GLU A 289 -6.99 -19.54 14.36
CA GLU A 289 -6.50 -19.86 13.01
C GLU A 289 -6.26 -18.60 12.16
N LEU A 290 -7.09 -17.57 12.31
CA LEU A 290 -6.87 -16.28 11.64
C LEU A 290 -5.63 -15.55 12.17
N TYR A 291 -5.40 -15.60 13.49
CA TYR A 291 -4.19 -15.04 14.07
C TYR A 291 -2.94 -15.79 13.62
N GLU A 292 -2.96 -17.12 13.68
CA GLU A 292 -1.85 -17.97 13.23
C GLU A 292 -1.50 -17.67 11.76
N LEU A 293 -2.51 -17.62 10.88
CA LEU A 293 -2.32 -17.29 9.48
C LEU A 293 -1.67 -15.90 9.30
N GLY A 294 -2.20 -14.88 9.98
CA GLY A 294 -1.67 -13.52 9.84
C GLY A 294 -0.26 -13.34 10.42
N MET A 295 0.07 -14.04 11.51
CA MET A 295 1.42 -14.02 12.10
C MET A 295 2.41 -14.78 11.21
N SER A 296 2.05 -15.96 10.69
CA SER A 296 2.92 -16.76 9.80
C SER A 296 3.31 -16.05 8.51
N LYS A 297 2.56 -15.01 8.12
CA LYS A 297 2.76 -14.20 6.90
C LYS A 297 3.26 -12.78 7.20
N ASP A 298 3.61 -12.47 8.45
CA ASP A 298 4.03 -11.12 8.91
C ASP A 298 3.01 -10.00 8.60
N VAL A 299 1.74 -10.37 8.37
CA VAL A 299 0.69 -9.46 7.88
C VAL A 299 0.28 -8.44 8.96
N PHE A 300 0.42 -8.79 10.23
CA PHE A 300 0.09 -7.90 11.35
C PHE A 300 1.21 -6.91 11.71
N LEU A 301 2.35 -6.95 11.03
CA LEU A 301 3.41 -5.95 11.19
C LEU A 301 3.11 -4.71 10.34
N GLU A 302 3.09 -3.55 10.97
CA GLU A 302 2.96 -2.25 10.30
C GLU A 302 4.30 -1.51 10.47
N ASN A 303 5.04 -1.31 9.38
CA ASN A 303 6.40 -0.76 9.43
C ASN A 303 7.32 -1.51 10.41
N GLY A 304 7.17 -2.84 10.49
CA GLY A 304 7.91 -3.71 11.41
C GLY A 304 7.41 -3.72 12.86
N VAL A 305 6.28 -3.05 13.14
CA VAL A 305 5.71 -2.94 14.49
C VAL A 305 4.40 -3.74 14.59
N LEU A 306 4.30 -4.57 15.62
CA LEU A 306 3.08 -5.29 15.99
C LEU A 306 2.27 -4.49 17.02
N SER A 307 0.97 -4.33 16.77
CA SER A 307 0.06 -3.70 17.72
C SER A 307 -0.09 -4.54 18.99
N ARG A 308 0.07 -3.90 20.16
CA ARG A 308 -0.17 -4.53 21.47
C ARG A 308 -1.57 -5.15 21.59
N PHE A 309 -2.55 -4.58 20.90
CA PHE A 309 -3.93 -5.07 20.93
C PHE A 309 -4.05 -6.38 20.16
N THR A 310 -3.44 -6.45 18.97
CA THR A 310 -3.39 -7.68 18.17
C THR A 310 -2.65 -8.78 18.93
N PHE A 311 -1.47 -8.47 19.48
CA PHE A 311 -0.65 -9.41 20.24
C PHE A 311 -1.38 -9.95 21.48
N GLY A 312 -1.91 -9.05 22.34
CA GLY A 312 -2.61 -9.46 23.55
C GLY A 312 -3.89 -10.25 23.29
N ASN A 313 -4.65 -9.90 22.24
CA ASN A 313 -5.83 -10.65 21.85
C ASN A 313 -5.47 -12.05 21.34
N ALA A 314 -4.41 -12.18 20.54
CA ALA A 314 -3.95 -13.46 20.02
C ALA A 314 -3.53 -14.40 21.16
N ILE A 315 -2.73 -13.91 22.11
CA ILE A 315 -2.34 -14.68 23.31
C ILE A 315 -3.57 -15.09 24.11
N ARG A 316 -4.50 -14.18 24.39
CA ARG A 316 -5.69 -14.49 25.19
C ARG A 316 -6.56 -15.59 24.55
N ILE A 317 -6.70 -15.56 23.22
CA ILE A 317 -7.43 -16.58 22.47
C ILE A 317 -6.68 -17.93 22.54
N ALA A 318 -5.37 -17.94 22.29
CA ALA A 318 -4.55 -19.15 22.35
C ALA A 318 -4.54 -19.79 23.75
N LEU A 319 -4.45 -18.99 24.81
CA LEU A 319 -4.53 -19.46 26.21
C LEU A 319 -5.87 -20.11 26.53
N ASN A 320 -6.99 -19.56 26.02
CA ASN A 320 -8.31 -20.18 26.20
C ASN A 320 -8.39 -21.56 25.51
N LEU A 321 -7.74 -21.71 24.37
CA LEU A 321 -7.61 -22.98 23.65
C LEU A 321 -6.53 -23.90 24.21
N LYS A 322 -5.76 -23.45 25.21
CA LYS A 322 -4.61 -24.17 25.80
C LYS A 322 -3.48 -24.43 24.81
N GLU A 323 -3.32 -23.57 23.79
CA GLU A 323 -2.23 -23.61 22.81
C GLU A 323 -0.94 -22.99 23.40
N PHE A 324 -0.47 -23.51 24.53
CA PHE A 324 0.61 -22.89 25.32
C PHE A 324 1.92 -22.80 24.56
N ARG A 325 2.26 -23.83 23.79
CA ARG A 325 3.47 -23.84 22.97
C ARG A 325 3.47 -22.73 21.93
N TRP A 326 2.34 -22.50 21.28
CA TRP A 326 2.20 -21.42 20.31
C TRP A 326 2.36 -20.05 20.97
N VAL A 327 1.85 -19.88 22.19
CA VAL A 327 2.04 -18.64 22.97
C VAL A 327 3.51 -18.39 23.27
N GLU A 328 4.24 -19.41 23.74
CA GLU A 328 5.69 -19.30 24.00
C GLU A 328 6.45 -18.90 22.72
N GLU A 329 6.21 -19.62 21.61
CA GLU A 329 6.84 -19.34 20.32
C GLU A 329 6.53 -17.92 19.81
N LEU A 330 5.28 -17.45 19.95
CA LEU A 330 4.88 -16.10 19.56
C LEU A 330 5.55 -15.02 20.42
N ILE A 331 5.66 -15.22 21.73
CA ILE A 331 6.30 -14.25 22.63
C ILE A 331 7.79 -14.11 22.27
N GLU A 332 8.46 -15.23 21.99
CA GLU A 332 9.87 -15.24 21.60
C GLU A 332 10.10 -14.61 20.21
N SER A 333 9.26 -14.91 19.22
CA SER A 333 9.44 -14.42 17.85
C SER A 333 8.95 -12.98 17.67
N GLU A 334 7.75 -12.66 18.13
CA GLU A 334 7.07 -11.38 17.88
C GLU A 334 7.24 -10.37 19.01
N GLY A 335 7.71 -10.78 20.20
CA GLY A 335 7.89 -9.87 21.34
C GLY A 335 8.82 -8.70 21.02
N ALA A 336 9.83 -8.92 20.17
CA ALA A 336 10.75 -7.88 19.70
C ALA A 336 10.09 -6.84 18.78
N HIS A 337 8.97 -7.19 18.14
CA HIS A 337 8.23 -6.32 17.23
C HIS A 337 7.19 -5.42 17.92
N LEU A 338 6.98 -5.60 19.23
CA LEU A 338 6.13 -4.70 20.01
C LEU A 338 6.74 -3.30 20.12
N GLU A 339 5.88 -2.28 20.16
CA GLU A 339 6.26 -0.89 20.40
C GLU A 339 7.18 -0.77 21.64
N ASP A 340 8.33 -0.09 21.49
CA ASP A 340 9.38 0.01 22.52
C ASP A 340 8.87 0.44 23.90
N LYS A 341 7.81 1.28 23.93
CA LYS A 341 7.21 1.78 25.19
C LYS A 341 6.44 0.72 26.00
N HIS A 342 6.13 -0.41 25.40
CA HIS A 342 5.24 -1.43 25.98
C HIS A 342 5.85 -2.84 26.02
N ARG A 343 7.05 -3.03 25.46
CA ARG A 343 7.71 -4.33 25.33
C ARG A 343 7.93 -5.04 26.66
N GLU A 344 8.50 -4.36 27.67
CA GLU A 344 8.80 -4.98 28.97
C GLU A 344 7.53 -5.37 29.75
N ASN A 345 6.50 -4.52 29.74
CA ASN A 345 5.28 -4.78 30.53
C ASN A 345 4.38 -5.88 29.95
N TYR A 346 4.37 -6.09 28.63
CA TYR A 346 3.52 -7.10 28.00
C TYR A 346 4.20 -8.48 27.93
N VAL A 347 5.50 -8.52 27.64
CA VAL A 347 6.26 -9.78 27.57
C VAL A 347 6.43 -10.40 28.97
N GLN A 348 6.47 -9.59 30.04
CA GLN A 348 6.56 -10.13 31.41
C GLN A 348 5.20 -10.48 32.04
N PHE A 349 4.09 -10.02 31.44
CA PHE A 349 2.75 -10.21 32.02
C PHE A 349 2.12 -11.56 31.63
N TYR A 350 2.47 -12.08 30.45
CA TYR A 350 2.05 -13.38 29.94
C TYR A 350 3.22 -14.35 30.05
#